data_AF-A0A9D2C6T4-F1
#
_entry.id   AF-A0A9D2C6T4-F1
#
_cell.length_a   1.000
_cell.length_b   1.000
_cell.length_c   1.000
_cell.angle_alpha   90.00
_cell.angle_beta   90.00
_cell.angle_gamma   90.00
#
_symmetry.space_group_name_H-M   'P 1'
#
loop_
_entity.id
_entity.type
_entity.pdbx_description
1 polymer ?
#
loop_
_entity_poly.entity_id
_entity_poly.type
_entity_poly.pdbx_seq_one_letter_code
_entity_poly.pdbx_strand_id
1 'polypeptide(L)'
;MTKGERVAFSYGRSSCVSGTLMAPAYDGRMRSLVSESRAERGIRSNMRNMAAWYIGYACQAAVAGRGITQEQFRGMMTAVIQCDSPSNITEGWAAFAKECVEAGQYPDLEETPDPETGVNRWLETILAGLLQIRGEYGDDIARELAALSLRPCCLYPGEMGHAAQILQAGGGVEQIEGYLAASKLEDGPPFYPHMEDIAELYMPKRQMNDLNMGGM
;
A
#
# COMPACT_ATOMS: atom_id res chain seq x y z
N MET A 1 5.60 -9.32 -13.25
CA MET A 1 4.51 -8.66 -13.98
C MET A 1 4.33 -9.19 -15.40
N THR A 2 3.09 -9.30 -15.87
CA THR A 2 2.70 -9.49 -17.28
C THR A 2 2.87 -8.19 -18.09
N LYS A 3 2.71 -8.25 -19.43
CA LYS A 3 2.73 -7.05 -20.28
C LYS A 3 1.59 -6.07 -19.91
N GLY A 4 0.41 -6.59 -19.57
CA GLY A 4 -0.73 -5.77 -19.13
C GLY A 4 -0.44 -5.03 -17.84
N GLU A 5 0.12 -5.73 -16.85
CA GLU A 5 0.46 -5.17 -15.54
C GLU A 5 1.53 -4.06 -15.66
N ARG A 6 2.56 -4.24 -16.50
CA ARG A 6 3.57 -3.19 -16.74
C ARG A 6 2.97 -1.92 -17.34
N VAL A 7 2.05 -2.07 -18.30
CA VAL A 7 1.35 -0.93 -18.91
C VAL A 7 0.49 -0.24 -17.86
N ALA A 8 -0.29 -1.01 -17.11
CA ALA A 8 -1.14 -0.48 -16.05
C ALA A 8 -0.34 0.26 -14.98
N PHE A 9 0.81 -0.28 -14.56
CA PHE A 9 1.74 0.37 -13.63
C PHE A 9 2.24 1.71 -14.16
N SER A 10 2.75 1.74 -15.40
CA SER A 10 3.20 2.98 -16.03
C SER A 10 2.07 4.01 -16.12
N TYR A 11 0.86 3.56 -16.43
CA TYR A 11 -0.33 4.42 -16.48
C TYR A 11 -0.71 4.95 -15.10
N GLY A 12 -0.55 4.15 -14.04
CA GLY A 12 -0.72 4.60 -12.65
C GLY A 12 0.20 5.77 -12.31
N ARG A 13 1.49 5.65 -12.66
CA ARG A 13 2.45 6.75 -12.48
C ARG A 13 2.03 8.01 -13.24
N SER A 14 1.70 7.89 -14.52
CA SER A 14 1.23 9.02 -15.33
C SER A 14 -0.10 9.60 -14.81
N SER A 15 -0.96 8.77 -14.23
CA SER A 15 -2.24 9.18 -13.64
C SER A 15 -2.02 10.09 -12.42
N CYS A 16 -1.05 9.76 -11.56
CA CYS A 16 -0.66 10.61 -10.43
C CYS A 16 -0.20 12.00 -10.86
N VAL A 17 0.53 12.10 -11.98
CA VAL A 17 1.00 13.39 -12.52
C VAL A 17 -0.16 14.20 -13.13
N SER A 18 -1.07 13.52 -13.82
CA SER A 18 -2.22 14.15 -14.51
C SER A 18 -3.43 14.42 -13.61
N GLY A 19 -3.43 13.91 -12.37
CA GLY A 19 -4.57 14.01 -11.45
C GLY A 19 -5.72 13.03 -11.72
N THR A 20 -5.49 11.98 -12.51
CA THR A 20 -6.51 10.96 -12.78
C THR A 20 -6.61 9.99 -11.61
N LEU A 21 -7.75 9.98 -10.91
CA LEU A 21 -7.91 9.23 -9.65
C LEU A 21 -8.31 7.77 -9.82
N MET A 22 -8.74 7.35 -11.01
CA MET A 22 -9.26 5.99 -11.25
C MET A 22 -8.70 5.37 -12.52
N ALA A 23 -8.31 4.10 -12.44
CA ALA A 23 -7.74 3.33 -13.55
C ALA A 23 -8.58 3.39 -14.86
N PRO A 24 -9.90 3.12 -14.86
CA PRO A 24 -10.69 3.10 -16.10
C PRO A 24 -10.88 4.47 -16.76
N ALA A 25 -10.57 5.55 -16.04
CA ALA A 25 -10.72 6.93 -16.48
C ALA A 25 -9.49 7.46 -17.22
N TYR A 26 -8.34 6.75 -17.17
CA TYR A 26 -7.10 7.22 -17.76
C TYR A 26 -7.15 7.32 -19.30
N ASP A 27 -7.36 6.19 -19.99
CA ASP A 27 -7.55 6.15 -21.44
C ASP A 27 -8.36 4.89 -21.85
N GLY A 28 -8.65 4.77 -23.15
CA GLY A 28 -9.38 3.60 -23.68
C GLY A 28 -8.64 2.27 -23.51
N ARG A 29 -7.31 2.30 -23.49
CA ARG A 29 -6.48 1.10 -23.33
C ARG A 29 -6.50 0.61 -21.89
N MET A 30 -6.40 1.52 -20.92
CA MET A 30 -6.49 1.21 -19.50
C MET A 30 -7.87 0.68 -19.17
N ARG A 31 -8.92 1.32 -19.69
CA ARG A 31 -10.29 0.82 -19.57
C ARG A 31 -10.42 -0.62 -20.05
N SER A 32 -9.82 -0.97 -21.19
CA SER A 32 -9.82 -2.34 -21.70
C SER A 32 -9.01 -3.33 -20.85
N LEU A 33 -7.97 -2.87 -20.14
CA LEU A 33 -7.15 -3.73 -19.28
C LEU A 33 -7.85 -4.14 -17.98
N VAL A 34 -8.86 -3.38 -17.55
CA VAL A 34 -9.59 -3.62 -16.29
C VAL A 34 -11.09 -3.82 -16.50
N SER A 35 -11.56 -3.87 -17.75
CA SER A 35 -12.96 -4.07 -18.09
C SER A 35 -13.44 -5.47 -17.69
N GLU A 36 -14.65 -5.59 -17.17
CA GLU A 36 -15.25 -6.86 -16.73
C GLU A 36 -15.05 -8.03 -17.71
N SER A 37 -14.76 -9.20 -17.15
CA SER A 37 -14.64 -10.44 -17.90
C SER A 37 -15.51 -11.52 -17.27
N ARG A 38 -16.12 -12.36 -18.10
CA ARG A 38 -16.89 -13.53 -17.63
C ARG A 38 -16.01 -14.77 -17.42
N ALA A 39 -14.79 -14.77 -17.93
CA ALA A 39 -13.86 -15.86 -17.76
C ALA A 39 -12.97 -15.61 -16.53
N GLU A 40 -12.81 -16.61 -15.66
CA GLU A 40 -11.98 -16.47 -14.45
C GLU A 40 -10.56 -15.96 -14.72
N ARG A 41 -9.95 -16.42 -15.82
CA ARG A 41 -8.62 -15.95 -16.23
C ARG A 41 -8.63 -14.44 -16.52
N GLY A 42 -9.69 -13.94 -17.15
CA GLY A 42 -9.88 -12.52 -17.41
C GLY A 42 -10.11 -11.75 -16.11
N ILE A 43 -10.95 -12.25 -15.21
CA ILE A 43 -11.18 -11.65 -13.88
C ILE A 43 -9.86 -11.49 -13.13
N ARG A 44 -9.06 -12.57 -13.02
CA ARG A 44 -7.75 -12.53 -12.37
C ARG A 44 -6.79 -11.55 -13.05
N SER A 45 -6.77 -11.51 -14.38
CA SER A 45 -5.93 -10.56 -15.12
C SER A 45 -6.34 -9.11 -14.85
N ASN A 46 -7.64 -8.82 -14.83
CA ASN A 46 -8.16 -7.48 -14.58
C ASN A 46 -7.77 -7.02 -13.18
N MET A 47 -7.97 -7.86 -12.16
CA MET A 47 -7.60 -7.56 -10.78
C MET A 47 -6.11 -7.25 -10.66
N ARG A 48 -5.24 -8.04 -11.31
CA ARG A 48 -3.78 -7.79 -11.31
C ARG A 48 -3.40 -6.51 -12.03
N ASN A 49 -4.02 -6.22 -13.18
CA ASN A 49 -3.79 -4.96 -13.90
C ASN A 49 -4.23 -3.76 -13.05
N MET A 50 -5.36 -3.89 -12.36
CA MET A 50 -5.93 -2.84 -11.51
C MET A 50 -5.04 -2.59 -10.28
N ALA A 51 -4.56 -3.66 -9.63
CA ALA A 51 -3.56 -3.57 -8.56
C ALA A 51 -2.26 -2.92 -9.05
N ALA A 52 -1.74 -3.33 -10.22
CA ALA A 52 -0.51 -2.75 -10.77
C ALA A 52 -0.64 -1.25 -11.04
N TRP A 53 -1.80 -0.78 -11.53
CA TRP A 53 -2.07 0.65 -11.69
C TRP A 53 -2.03 1.40 -10.36
N TYR A 54 -2.67 0.87 -9.32
CA TYR A 54 -2.67 1.50 -8.01
C TYR A 54 -1.26 1.55 -7.39
N ILE A 55 -0.47 0.48 -7.49
CA ILE A 55 0.92 0.48 -7.01
C ILE A 55 1.75 1.53 -7.76
N GLY A 56 1.56 1.66 -9.09
CA GLY A 56 2.22 2.70 -9.88
C GLY A 56 1.83 4.11 -9.46
N TYR A 57 0.54 4.32 -9.16
CA TYR A 57 0.07 5.60 -8.65
C TYR A 57 0.72 5.94 -7.31
N ALA A 58 0.68 5.02 -6.34
CA ALA A 58 1.25 5.20 -5.00
C ALA A 58 2.76 5.49 -5.06
N CYS A 59 3.51 4.72 -5.85
CA CYS A 59 4.94 4.93 -6.04
C CYS A 59 5.24 6.34 -6.57
N GLN A 60 4.47 6.83 -7.56
CA GLN A 60 4.68 8.18 -8.07
C GLN A 60 4.29 9.28 -7.07
N ALA A 61 3.32 9.00 -6.20
CA ALA A 61 2.89 9.93 -5.16
C ALA A 61 3.92 10.02 -4.02
N ALA A 62 4.54 8.89 -3.64
CA ALA A 62 5.66 8.79 -2.72
C ALA A 62 6.89 9.57 -3.24
N VAL A 63 7.29 9.37 -4.50
CA VAL A 63 8.37 10.15 -5.16
C VAL A 63 8.12 11.65 -5.14
N ALA A 64 6.86 12.06 -5.16
CA ALA A 64 6.49 13.47 -5.10
C ALA A 64 6.45 14.03 -3.66
N GLY A 65 6.67 13.21 -2.63
CA GLY A 65 6.61 13.59 -1.22
C GLY A 65 5.19 13.94 -0.73
N ARG A 66 4.14 13.59 -1.48
CA ARG A 66 2.75 13.96 -1.17
C ARG A 66 1.98 12.90 -0.40
N GLY A 67 2.51 11.67 -0.34
CA GLY A 67 1.78 10.51 0.15
C GLY A 67 0.53 10.19 -0.69
N ILE A 68 -0.42 9.46 -0.12
CA ILE A 68 -1.68 9.09 -0.78
C ILE A 68 -2.89 9.52 0.04
N THR A 69 -3.95 9.96 -0.64
CA THR A 69 -5.19 10.36 0.03
C THR A 69 -5.93 9.16 0.60
N GLN A 70 -6.86 9.39 1.53
CA GLN A 70 -7.72 8.32 2.06
C GLN A 70 -8.52 7.58 0.97
N GLU A 71 -8.97 8.28 -0.09
CA GLU A 71 -9.65 7.65 -1.22
C GLU A 71 -8.72 6.72 -2.00
N GLN A 72 -7.47 7.15 -2.23
CA GLN A 72 -6.46 6.35 -2.90
C GLN A 72 -6.06 5.14 -2.06
N PHE A 73 -5.84 5.34 -0.76
CA PHE A 73 -5.58 4.28 0.21
C PHE A 73 -6.72 3.24 0.18
N ARG A 74 -7.98 3.67 0.21
CA ARG A 74 -9.14 2.76 0.10
C ARG A 74 -9.17 1.97 -1.21
N GLY A 75 -8.87 2.63 -2.33
CA GLY A 75 -8.72 1.97 -3.63
C GLY A 75 -7.65 0.88 -3.58
N MET A 76 -6.51 1.16 -2.96
CA MET A 76 -5.39 0.23 -2.80
C MET A 76 -5.71 -0.93 -1.85
N MET A 77 -6.37 -0.67 -0.72
CA MET A 77 -6.83 -1.71 0.20
C MET A 77 -7.81 -2.68 -0.46
N THR A 78 -8.65 -2.17 -1.37
CA THR A 78 -9.60 -2.98 -2.16
C THR A 78 -8.88 -3.76 -3.28
N ALA A 79 -8.02 -3.09 -4.03
CA ALA A 79 -7.41 -3.64 -5.24
C ALA A 79 -6.24 -4.59 -4.97
N VAL A 80 -5.42 -4.25 -3.97
CA VAL A 80 -4.11 -4.85 -3.76
C VAL A 80 -4.12 -5.76 -2.53
N ILE A 81 -4.55 -5.26 -1.37
CA ILE A 81 -4.65 -6.06 -0.14
C ILE A 81 -5.89 -6.97 -0.17
N GLN A 82 -6.94 -6.56 -0.89
CA GLN A 82 -8.20 -7.31 -1.03
C GLN A 82 -8.89 -7.55 0.31
N CYS A 83 -8.95 -6.51 1.14
CA CYS A 83 -9.66 -6.57 2.41
C CYS A 83 -11.17 -6.71 2.22
N ASP A 84 -11.79 -7.50 3.11
CA ASP A 84 -13.24 -7.49 3.27
C ASP A 84 -13.65 -6.19 3.98
N SER A 85 -14.71 -5.53 3.52
CA SER A 85 -15.19 -4.25 4.08
C SER A 85 -14.14 -3.12 4.13
N PRO A 86 -13.57 -2.70 2.99
CA PRO A 86 -12.45 -1.76 2.93
C PRO A 86 -12.76 -0.40 3.57
N SER A 87 -14.01 0.08 3.56
CA SER A 87 -14.37 1.38 4.13
C SER A 87 -14.00 1.50 5.61
N ASN A 88 -14.50 0.60 6.46
CA ASN A 88 -14.26 0.67 7.92
C ASN A 88 -12.77 0.48 8.25
N ILE A 89 -12.10 -0.45 7.55
CA ILE A 89 -10.67 -0.68 7.72
C ILE A 89 -9.88 0.60 7.39
N THR A 90 -10.22 1.26 6.28
CA THR A 90 -9.53 2.47 5.85
C THR A 90 -9.83 3.68 6.72
N GLU A 91 -11.00 3.74 7.34
CA GLU A 91 -11.34 4.75 8.35
C GLU A 91 -10.50 4.59 9.61
N GLY A 92 -10.33 3.36 10.11
CA GLY A 92 -9.49 3.10 11.29
C GLY A 92 -8.02 3.47 11.07
N TRP A 93 -7.45 3.12 9.92
CA TRP A 93 -6.08 3.50 9.57
C TRP A 93 -5.92 5.01 9.35
N ALA A 94 -6.92 5.69 8.76
CA ALA A 94 -6.91 7.13 8.61
C ALA A 94 -7.02 7.87 9.95
N ALA A 95 -7.81 7.35 10.88
CA ALA A 95 -7.88 7.87 12.26
C ALA A 95 -6.52 7.74 12.95
N PHE A 96 -5.88 6.57 12.89
CA PHE A 96 -4.54 6.35 13.43
C PHE A 96 -3.49 7.28 12.81
N ALA A 97 -3.48 7.44 11.48
CA ALA A 97 -2.58 8.36 10.79
C ALA A 97 -2.75 9.81 11.27
N LYS A 98 -4.00 10.23 11.50
CA LYS A 98 -4.33 11.54 12.04
C LYS A 98 -3.85 11.71 13.48
N GLU A 99 -4.06 10.72 14.34
CA GLU A 99 -3.57 10.71 15.73
C GLU A 99 -2.04 10.83 15.78
N CYS A 100 -1.31 10.15 14.89
CA CYS A 100 0.14 10.27 14.78
C CYS A 100 0.56 11.72 14.47
N VAL A 101 -0.06 12.35 13.47
CA VAL A 101 0.24 13.76 13.11
C VAL A 101 -0.12 14.72 14.24
N GLU A 102 -1.26 14.53 14.91
CA GLU A 102 -1.68 15.35 16.06
C GLU A 102 -0.71 15.20 17.25
N ALA A 103 -0.07 14.04 17.40
CA ALA A 103 0.99 13.79 18.36
C ALA A 103 2.38 14.31 17.92
N GLY A 104 2.49 14.95 16.75
CA GLY A 104 3.74 15.45 16.19
C GLY A 104 4.66 14.36 15.64
N GLN A 105 4.11 13.17 15.34
CA GLN A 105 4.84 12.05 14.77
C GLN A 105 4.69 12.06 13.24
N TYR A 106 5.81 12.10 12.54
CA TYR A 106 5.87 12.10 11.09
C TYR A 106 6.75 10.94 10.60
N PRO A 107 6.40 10.28 9.49
CA PRO A 107 7.28 9.31 8.85
C PRO A 107 8.65 9.94 8.57
N ASP A 108 9.72 9.17 8.79
CA ASP A 108 11.12 9.62 8.67
C ASP A 108 11.51 10.83 9.55
N LEU A 109 10.66 11.20 10.52
CA LEU A 109 10.83 12.39 11.36
C LEU A 109 10.81 13.71 10.57
N GLU A 110 10.21 13.71 9.38
CA GLU A 110 10.11 14.88 8.52
C GLU A 110 8.76 15.58 8.70
N GLU A 111 8.76 16.62 9.53
CA GLU A 111 7.58 17.46 9.74
C GLU A 111 7.14 18.13 8.43
N THR A 112 5.84 18.08 8.17
CA THR A 112 5.23 18.73 7.01
C THR A 112 4.47 19.98 7.47
N PRO A 113 4.59 21.12 6.77
CA PRO A 113 3.88 22.35 7.13
C PRO A 113 2.35 22.23 6.97
N ASP A 114 1.89 21.22 6.23
CA ASP A 114 0.49 20.89 5.99
C ASP A 114 0.14 19.55 6.67
N PRO A 115 -0.76 19.55 7.68
CA PRO A 115 -1.17 18.32 8.37
C PRO A 115 -1.81 17.28 7.45
N GLU A 116 -2.50 17.70 6.39
CA GLU A 116 -3.12 16.77 5.43
C GLU A 116 -2.05 15.96 4.68
N THR A 117 -0.96 16.62 4.25
CA THR A 117 0.21 15.95 3.68
C THR A 117 0.84 14.97 4.66
N GLY A 118 0.93 15.32 5.95
CA GLY A 118 1.41 14.41 7.00
C GLY A 118 0.56 13.13 7.11
N VAL A 119 -0.77 13.26 7.10
CA VAL A 119 -1.70 12.12 7.10
C VAL A 119 -1.53 11.28 5.84
N ASN A 120 -1.42 11.93 4.67
CA ASN A 120 -1.24 11.23 3.41
C ASN A 120 0.08 10.44 3.36
N ARG A 121 1.16 10.97 3.94
CA ARG A 121 2.44 10.25 4.08
C ARG A 121 2.27 9.05 5.00
N TRP A 122 1.60 9.19 6.15
CA TRP A 122 1.32 8.05 7.02
C TRP A 122 0.53 6.94 6.32
N LEU A 123 -0.53 7.28 5.56
CA LEU A 123 -1.30 6.30 4.80
C LEU A 123 -0.46 5.57 3.75
N GLU A 124 0.47 6.30 3.10
CA GLU A 124 1.42 5.72 2.16
C GLU A 124 2.39 4.75 2.86
N THR A 125 2.97 5.13 3.99
CA THR A 125 3.89 4.29 4.77
C THR A 125 3.19 3.07 5.37
N ILE A 126 1.94 3.21 5.84
CA ILE A 126 1.11 2.10 6.30
C ILE A 126 0.84 1.11 5.16
N LEU A 127 0.51 1.61 3.97
CA LEU A 127 0.31 0.75 2.80
C LEU A 127 1.60 0.01 2.43
N ALA A 128 2.73 0.70 2.45
CA ALA A 128 4.03 0.10 2.17
C ALA A 128 4.35 -1.04 3.15
N GLY A 129 4.10 -0.83 4.45
CA GLY A 129 4.25 -1.88 5.48
C GLY A 129 3.35 -3.09 5.22
N LEU A 130 2.06 -2.87 4.96
CA LEU A 130 1.14 -3.96 4.63
C LEU A 130 1.55 -4.74 3.37
N LEU A 131 2.05 -4.04 2.35
CA LEU A 131 2.52 -4.66 1.11
C LEU A 131 3.83 -5.43 1.29
N GLN A 132 4.70 -4.98 2.19
CA GLN A 132 5.88 -5.73 2.60
C GLN A 132 5.49 -7.04 3.28
N ILE A 133 4.62 -6.96 4.30
CA ILE A 133 4.11 -8.16 5.00
C ILE A 133 3.45 -9.10 4.02
N ARG A 134 2.66 -8.59 3.08
CA ARG A 134 2.06 -9.39 2.02
C ARG A 134 3.09 -10.13 1.18
N GLY A 135 4.21 -9.48 0.84
CA GLY A 135 5.30 -10.08 0.09
C GLY A 135 6.05 -11.17 0.85
N GLU A 136 6.20 -11.01 2.18
CA GLU A 136 6.98 -11.91 3.03
C GLU A 136 6.16 -13.06 3.64
N TYR A 137 4.93 -12.77 4.08
CA TYR A 137 4.07 -13.66 4.86
C TYR A 137 2.79 -14.09 4.11
N GLY A 138 2.46 -13.43 3.00
CA GLY A 138 1.34 -13.79 2.13
C GLY A 138 0.05 -12.97 2.36
N ASP A 139 -0.95 -13.22 1.50
CA ASP A 139 -2.18 -12.44 1.42
C ASP A 139 -3.03 -12.50 2.71
N ASP A 140 -3.10 -13.66 3.37
CA ASP A 140 -3.97 -13.86 4.54
C ASP A 140 -3.49 -13.05 5.75
N ILE A 141 -2.19 -13.12 6.05
CA ILE A 141 -1.59 -12.38 7.17
C ILE A 141 -1.67 -10.87 6.93
N ALA A 142 -1.44 -10.40 5.69
CA ALA A 142 -1.56 -8.98 5.38
C ALA A 142 -2.99 -8.46 5.56
N ARG A 143 -4.01 -9.26 5.19
CA ARG A 143 -5.43 -8.91 5.41
C ARG A 143 -5.80 -8.91 6.89
N GLU A 144 -5.27 -9.85 7.66
CA GLU A 144 -5.51 -9.90 9.11
C GLU A 144 -4.88 -8.70 9.83
N LEU A 145 -3.65 -8.31 9.47
CA LEU A 145 -3.04 -7.08 9.98
C LEU A 145 -3.81 -5.83 9.55
N ALA A 146 -4.26 -5.76 8.30
CA ALA A 146 -5.09 -4.66 7.83
C ALA A 146 -6.38 -4.53 8.67
N ALA A 147 -7.00 -5.65 9.06
CA ALA A 147 -8.21 -5.67 9.85
C ALA A 147 -8.02 -5.24 11.32
N LEU A 148 -6.78 -5.12 11.81
CA LEU A 148 -6.50 -4.65 13.17
C LEU A 148 -7.04 -3.23 13.43
N SER A 149 -7.21 -2.41 12.39
CA SER A 149 -7.79 -1.07 12.51
C SER A 149 -9.28 -1.07 12.88
N LEU A 150 -9.95 -2.22 12.83
CA LEU A 150 -11.31 -2.40 13.36
C LEU A 150 -11.35 -2.50 14.88
N ARG A 151 -10.18 -2.56 15.52
CA ARG A 151 -9.94 -2.61 16.97
C ARG A 151 -8.95 -1.48 17.33
N PRO A 152 -8.78 -1.13 18.62
CA PRO A 152 -7.74 -0.19 19.05
C PRO A 152 -6.35 -0.86 18.98
N CYS A 153 -5.98 -1.37 17.80
CA CYS A 153 -4.80 -2.19 17.55
C CYS A 153 -4.14 -1.81 16.21
N CYS A 154 -4.31 -0.57 15.74
CA CYS A 154 -3.47 -0.05 14.67
C CYS A 154 -2.00 -0.13 15.10
N LEU A 155 -1.14 -0.49 14.16
CA LEU A 155 0.27 -0.72 14.37
C LEU A 155 1.09 0.27 13.56
N TYR A 156 2.20 0.74 14.13
CA TYR A 156 3.23 1.38 13.33
C TYR A 156 3.80 0.37 12.31
N PRO A 157 4.25 0.82 11.12
CA PRO A 157 4.84 -0.07 10.12
C PRO A 157 6.00 -0.93 10.66
N GLY A 158 6.83 -0.40 11.56
CA GLY A 158 7.90 -1.15 12.23
C GLY A 158 7.41 -2.30 13.13
N GLU A 159 6.19 -2.25 13.64
CA GLU A 159 5.59 -3.28 14.51
C GLU A 159 4.93 -4.42 13.71
N MET A 160 4.59 -4.16 12.44
CA MET A 160 3.85 -5.10 11.59
C MET A 160 4.62 -6.42 11.37
N GLY A 161 5.95 -6.37 11.33
CA GLY A 161 6.80 -7.56 11.15
C GLY A 161 6.65 -8.56 12.29
N HIS A 162 6.70 -8.09 13.54
CA HIS A 162 6.54 -8.96 14.70
C HIS A 162 5.10 -9.44 14.83
N ALA A 163 4.11 -8.58 14.57
CA ALA A 163 2.72 -8.99 14.52
C ALA A 163 2.46 -10.09 13.46
N ALA A 164 3.07 -9.98 12.28
CA ALA A 164 3.01 -11.02 11.25
C ALA A 164 3.63 -12.35 11.71
N GLN A 165 4.74 -12.33 12.47
CA GLN A 165 5.34 -13.53 13.04
C GLN A 165 4.43 -14.20 14.07
N ILE A 166 3.72 -13.42 14.89
CA ILE A 166 2.73 -13.94 15.85
C ILE A 166 1.61 -14.67 15.09
N LEU A 167 1.04 -14.06 14.05
CA LEU A 167 -0.01 -14.68 13.23
C LEU A 167 0.50 -15.93 12.51
N GLN A 168 1.71 -15.89 11.94
CA GLN A 168 2.32 -17.04 11.28
C GLN A 168 2.54 -18.23 12.23
N ALA A 169 2.83 -17.96 13.51
CA ALA A 169 2.97 -18.98 14.54
C ALA A 169 1.62 -19.52 15.07
N GLY A 170 0.49 -19.06 14.53
CA GLY A 170 -0.86 -19.42 14.97
C GLY A 170 -1.36 -18.65 16.20
N GLY A 171 -0.68 -17.57 16.57
CA GLY A 171 -1.21 -16.58 17.50
C GLY A 171 -2.37 -15.79 16.89
N GLY A 172 -3.06 -15.00 17.72
CA GLY A 172 -4.23 -14.22 17.30
C GLY A 172 -4.15 -12.76 17.70
N VAL A 173 -5.18 -12.00 17.32
CA VAL A 173 -5.29 -10.56 17.58
C VAL A 173 -5.17 -10.21 19.06
N GLU A 174 -5.76 -11.01 19.95
CA GLU A 174 -5.67 -10.79 21.40
C GLU A 174 -4.22 -10.86 21.92
N GLN A 175 -3.38 -11.70 21.30
CA GLN A 175 -1.97 -11.78 21.64
C GLN A 175 -1.22 -10.54 21.14
N ILE A 176 -1.53 -10.06 19.93
CA ILE A 176 -0.97 -8.82 19.38
C ILE A 176 -1.33 -7.63 20.27
N GLU A 177 -2.59 -7.49 20.66
CA GLU A 177 -3.06 -6.46 21.59
C GLU A 177 -2.28 -6.49 22.92
N GLY A 178 -2.06 -7.70 23.46
CA GLY A 178 -1.26 -7.87 24.69
C GLY A 178 0.20 -7.46 24.51
N TYR A 179 0.80 -7.69 23.35
CA TYR A 179 2.18 -7.28 23.05
C TYR A 179 2.27 -5.77 22.81
N LEU A 180 1.30 -5.18 22.11
CA LEU A 180 1.21 -3.73 21.89
C LEU A 180 1.09 -2.99 23.23
N ALA A 181 0.16 -3.43 24.10
CA ALA A 181 -0.04 -2.84 25.42
C ALA A 181 1.19 -2.96 26.34
N ALA A 182 2.06 -3.95 26.09
CA ALA A 182 3.30 -4.15 26.82
C ALA A 182 4.52 -3.49 26.14
N SER A 183 4.33 -2.78 25.00
CA SER A 183 5.39 -2.22 24.16
C SER A 183 6.45 -3.27 23.76
N LYS A 184 5.98 -4.45 23.34
CA LYS A 184 6.83 -5.62 22.97
C LYS A 184 6.81 -5.94 21.47
N LEU A 185 6.14 -5.14 20.65
CA LEU A 185 6.10 -5.35 19.20
C LEU A 185 7.29 -4.69 18.49
N GLU A 186 7.81 -3.58 19.01
CA GLU A 186 9.00 -2.92 18.47
C GLU A 186 10.27 -3.71 18.80
N ASP A 187 11.06 -4.02 17.77
CA ASP A 187 12.44 -4.47 17.91
C ASP A 187 13.32 -3.67 16.94
N GLY A 188 14.17 -2.80 17.49
CA GLY A 188 15.08 -1.95 16.72
C GLY A 188 14.62 -0.50 16.52
N PRO A 189 15.37 0.28 15.70
CA PRO A 189 15.02 1.67 15.41
C PRO A 189 13.72 1.77 14.60
N PRO A 190 13.02 2.92 14.65
CA PRO A 190 11.82 3.14 13.85
C PRO A 190 12.07 2.83 12.36
N PHE A 191 11.18 2.04 11.78
CA PHE A 191 11.26 1.61 10.40
C PHE A 191 10.03 2.11 9.63
N TYR A 192 10.30 2.84 8.55
CA TYR A 192 9.30 3.47 7.68
C TYR A 192 9.49 2.92 6.26
N PRO A 193 8.73 1.88 5.86
CA PRO A 193 8.79 1.38 4.51
C PRO A 193 8.23 2.42 3.53
N HIS A 194 8.91 2.58 2.40
CA HIS A 194 8.51 3.52 1.35
C HIS A 194 7.95 2.77 0.14
N MET A 195 6.89 3.31 -0.47
CA MET A 195 6.30 2.71 -1.66
C MET A 195 7.26 2.62 -2.85
N GLU A 196 8.32 3.43 -2.87
CA GLU A 196 9.41 3.34 -3.84
C GLU A 196 10.13 1.98 -3.76
N ASP A 197 10.52 1.57 -2.55
CA ASP A 197 11.20 0.31 -2.29
C ASP A 197 10.27 -0.89 -2.49
N ILE A 198 9.01 -0.74 -2.07
CA ILE A 198 8.01 -1.78 -2.20
C ILE A 198 7.61 -2.01 -3.66
N ALA A 199 7.56 -0.96 -4.48
CA ALA A 199 7.27 -1.10 -5.90
C ALA A 199 8.28 -2.04 -6.58
N GLU A 200 9.54 -2.07 -6.13
CA GLU A 200 10.55 -3.03 -6.61
C GLU A 200 10.20 -4.49 -6.31
N LEU A 201 9.55 -4.80 -5.18
CA LEU A 201 9.09 -6.16 -4.87
C LEU A 201 8.04 -6.64 -5.88
N TYR A 202 7.24 -5.71 -6.42
CA TYR A 202 6.23 -5.98 -7.43
C TYR A 202 6.75 -5.81 -8.86
N MET A 203 7.97 -5.26 -9.06
CA MET A 203 8.65 -5.14 -10.34
C MET A 203 9.74 -6.21 -10.53
N PRO A 204 9.72 -7.03 -11.60
CA PRO A 204 10.81 -7.98 -11.84
C PRO A 204 12.16 -7.24 -12.06
N LYS A 205 13.24 -7.70 -11.42
CA LYS A 205 14.64 -7.20 -11.52
C LYS A 205 15.30 -7.24 -12.92
N ARG A 206 14.54 -7.24 -14.01
CA ARG A 206 15.09 -7.10 -15.36
C ARG A 206 14.25 -6.11 -16.15
N GLN A 207 14.60 -4.83 -16.04
CA GLN A 207 14.55 -3.86 -17.16
C GLN A 207 15.11 -2.46 -16.85
N MET A 208 15.98 -2.30 -15.86
CA MET A 208 16.72 -1.03 -15.68
C MET A 208 17.79 -0.84 -16.79
N ASN A 209 18.18 -1.90 -17.50
CA ASN A 209 19.14 -1.84 -18.62
C ASN A 209 18.52 -1.48 -19.98
N ASP A 210 17.19 -1.55 -20.13
CA ASP A 210 16.55 -1.28 -21.44
C ASP A 210 16.11 0.19 -21.59
N LEU A 211 16.13 0.99 -20.52
CA LEU A 211 15.86 2.44 -20.58
C LEU A 211 17.12 3.27 -20.88
N ASN A 212 18.31 2.65 -20.88
CA ASN A 212 19.58 3.34 -21.13
C ASN A 212 20.20 3.04 -22.51
N MET A 213 19.46 2.37 -23.41
CA MET A 213 19.89 2.06 -24.78
C MET A 213 18.96 2.72 -25.82
N GLY A 214 18.61 3.99 -25.58
CA GLY A 214 17.88 4.86 -26.51
C GLY A 214 18.72 6.04 -27.02
N GLY A 215 20.04 5.97 -26.90
CA GLY A 215 20.95 7.03 -27.32
C GLY A 215 22.22 6.48 -27.94
N MET A 216 22.14 6.08 -29.21
CA MET A 216 23.16 6.31 -30.25
C MET A 216 22.45 6.38 -31.60
#